data_AF-A0A534WPM9-F1
#
_entry.id   AF-A0A534WPM9-F1
#
_cell.length_a   1.000
_cell.length_b   1.000
_cell.length_c   1.000
_cell.angle_alpha   90.00
_cell.angle_beta   90.00
_cell.angle_gamma   90.00
#
_symmetry.space_group_name_H-M   'P 1'
#
loop_
_entity.id
_entity.type
_entity.pdbx_description
1 polymer ?
#
loop_
_entity_poly.entity_id
_entity_poly.type
_entity_poly.pdbx_seq_one_letter_code
_entity_poly.pdbx_strand_id
1 'polypeptide(L)'
;MPTTMRAAEFRTSKDLPLLRRTTTVAGTGGQVVIRHLDEEVVLENEAAHLFNKLRPELSGASAVAAIAEKVAERPARVRALLEQLEKAGVVSFQAGTNEGALMSGMEFYELHRRHCNAWLEEVYVHPFWEKITTGKATRAQVLGFAFEKYHYIEAAFEHMGTAAANATPEMMPHLARHFIEEYTHGDIYRKGLRSLFPDDVILRSQPLPSTRALVNYLNETAQRNSFAYYSGNELLQMTENTGDQSAADAVNDFYDAMRKHYPYTDKLIDSFIAHTRADQALEHQDAFRLMCKSVPPLTRREVNDALNVARNMAEHLLLFMDGIDTFYAKFATVPRLPCDPLSE
;
A
#
# COMPACT_ATOMS: atom_id res chain seq x y z
N MET A 1 -8.82 18.80 -58.89
CA MET A 1 -8.50 18.29 -57.54
C MET A 1 -7.37 17.29 -57.65
N PRO A 2 -6.26 17.48 -56.93
CA PRO A 2 -5.48 16.37 -56.42
C PRO A 2 -5.57 16.36 -54.89
N THR A 3 -6.07 15.24 -54.38
CA THR A 3 -6.21 14.94 -52.96
C THR A 3 -4.81 14.81 -52.35
N THR A 4 -4.42 15.76 -51.52
CA THR A 4 -3.25 15.64 -50.66
C THR A 4 -3.54 14.56 -49.61
N MET A 5 -2.94 13.38 -49.80
CA MET A 5 -2.81 12.42 -48.71
C MET A 5 -1.99 13.08 -47.60
N ARG A 6 -2.65 13.43 -46.49
CA ARG A 6 -1.97 13.68 -45.22
C ARG A 6 -1.16 12.43 -44.89
N ALA A 7 0.15 12.59 -44.79
CA ALA A 7 0.99 11.60 -44.14
C ALA A 7 0.41 11.37 -42.73
N ALA A 8 -0.09 10.17 -42.48
CA ALA A 8 -0.27 9.70 -41.12
C ALA A 8 1.15 9.58 -40.55
N GLU A 9 1.60 10.63 -39.84
CA GLU A 9 2.83 10.57 -39.05
C GLU A 9 2.71 9.37 -38.11
N PHE A 10 3.58 8.39 -38.30
CA PHE A 10 3.76 7.28 -37.39
C PHE A 10 4.11 7.85 -36.01
N ARG A 11 3.12 7.89 -35.10
CA ARG A 11 3.33 8.27 -33.70
C ARG A 11 4.25 7.24 -33.08
N THR A 12 5.47 7.65 -32.73
CA THR A 12 6.41 6.74 -32.10
C THR A 12 6.11 6.64 -30.60
N SER A 13 6.56 5.55 -29.98
CA SER A 13 6.45 5.31 -28.53
C SER A 13 7.02 6.43 -27.67
N LYS A 14 7.90 7.28 -28.23
CA LYS A 14 8.59 8.38 -27.56
C LYS A 14 7.91 9.75 -27.74
N ASP A 15 6.67 9.76 -28.23
CA ASP A 15 5.98 11.02 -28.53
C ASP A 15 4.79 11.33 -27.63
N LEU A 16 4.27 10.37 -26.86
CA LEU A 16 3.06 10.55 -26.06
C LEU A 16 3.38 10.59 -24.55
N PRO A 17 3.81 11.74 -24.01
CA PRO A 17 4.20 11.82 -22.61
C PRO A 17 2.98 11.77 -21.68
N LEU A 18 3.12 10.96 -20.62
CA LEU A 18 2.17 10.79 -19.54
C LEU A 18 2.90 11.02 -18.21
N LEU A 19 2.39 11.95 -17.41
CA LEU A 19 2.81 12.12 -16.02
C LEU A 19 2.36 10.89 -15.22
N ARG A 20 3.27 10.24 -14.50
CA ARG A 20 2.91 9.05 -13.74
C ARG A 20 1.92 9.40 -12.64
N ARG A 21 0.94 8.51 -12.42
CA ARG A 21 -0.15 8.75 -11.46
C ARG A 21 0.32 8.81 -10.01
N THR A 22 1.45 8.18 -9.70
CA THR A 22 2.12 8.20 -8.40
C THR A 22 2.95 9.46 -8.17
N THR A 23 2.99 10.38 -9.13
CA THR A 23 3.73 11.63 -9.00
C THR A 23 2.95 12.66 -8.21
N THR A 24 3.55 13.20 -7.15
CA THR A 24 3.06 14.41 -6.47
C THR A 24 3.86 15.62 -6.92
N VAL A 25 3.20 16.78 -6.98
CA VAL A 25 3.80 18.03 -7.47
C VAL A 25 3.45 19.15 -6.51
N ALA A 26 4.46 19.76 -5.91
CA ALA A 26 4.34 20.96 -5.08
C ALA A 26 5.10 22.12 -5.73
N GLY A 27 4.55 23.34 -5.62
CA GLY A 27 5.18 24.54 -6.18
C GLY A 27 5.35 25.62 -5.13
N THR A 28 6.55 26.19 -5.03
CA THR A 28 6.90 27.28 -4.12
C THR A 28 7.83 28.26 -4.84
N GLY A 29 7.44 29.54 -4.94
CA GLY A 29 8.36 30.64 -5.26
C GLY A 29 9.31 30.46 -6.45
N GLY A 30 8.85 29.97 -7.60
CA GLY A 30 9.69 29.76 -8.80
C GLY A 30 10.37 28.39 -8.88
N GLN A 31 10.11 27.52 -7.90
CA GLN A 31 10.53 26.12 -7.86
C GLN A 31 9.32 25.20 -7.98
N VAL A 32 9.53 24.04 -8.60
CA VAL A 32 8.59 22.91 -8.59
C VAL A 32 9.32 21.69 -8.06
N VAL A 33 8.80 21.11 -6.99
CA VAL A 33 9.27 19.83 -6.45
C VAL A 33 8.33 18.75 -6.93
N ILE A 34 8.89 17.77 -7.64
CA ILE A 34 8.17 16.62 -8.17
C ILE A 34 8.67 15.39 -7.45
N ARG A 35 7.78 14.67 -6.75
CA ARG A 35 8.12 13.42 -6.09
C ARG A 35 7.48 12.26 -6.82
N HIS A 36 8.25 11.21 -7.07
CA HIS A 36 7.74 9.97 -7.65
C HIS A 36 8.48 8.80 -7.01
N LEU A 37 7.78 8.07 -6.13
CA LEU A 37 8.39 7.06 -5.27
C LEU A 37 9.49 7.69 -4.39
N ASP A 38 10.67 7.08 -4.36
CA ASP A 38 11.87 7.51 -3.64
C ASP A 38 12.65 8.64 -4.32
N GLU A 39 12.25 9.04 -5.54
CA GLU A 39 12.92 10.08 -6.32
C GLU A 39 12.28 11.45 -6.12
N GLU A 40 13.10 12.44 -5.77
CA GLU A 40 12.72 13.86 -5.74
C GLU A 40 13.43 14.61 -6.87
N VAL A 41 12.65 15.19 -7.78
CA VAL A 41 13.14 16.07 -8.84
C VAL A 41 12.76 17.50 -8.52
N VAL A 42 13.78 18.34 -8.34
CA VAL A 42 13.61 19.78 -8.12
C VAL A 42 13.87 20.50 -9.43
N LEU A 43 12.84 21.17 -9.95
CA LEU A 43 12.93 22.07 -11.09
C LEU A 43 12.95 23.51 -10.60
N GLU A 44 13.82 24.33 -11.18
CA GLU A 44 13.98 25.73 -10.80
C GLU A 44 13.75 26.67 -11.98
N ASN A 45 13.27 27.88 -11.68
CA ASN A 45 13.20 29.00 -12.61
C ASN A 45 12.46 28.64 -13.92
N GLU A 46 13.17 28.72 -15.04
CA GLU A 46 12.61 28.45 -16.36
C GLU A 46 12.11 27.01 -16.53
N ALA A 47 12.78 26.03 -15.93
CA ALA A 47 12.37 24.62 -16.00
C ALA A 47 11.08 24.39 -15.21
N ALA A 48 10.97 25.00 -14.03
CA ALA A 48 9.75 25.00 -13.23
C ALA A 48 8.56 25.65 -13.96
N HIS A 49 8.81 26.80 -14.59
CA HIS A 49 7.80 27.49 -15.38
C HIS A 49 7.34 26.67 -16.60
N LEU A 50 8.28 26.06 -17.32
CA LEU A 50 8.00 25.19 -18.45
C LEU A 50 7.20 23.96 -18.01
N PHE A 51 7.60 23.28 -16.93
CA PHE A 51 6.88 22.11 -16.43
C PHE A 51 5.44 22.44 -16.05
N ASN A 52 5.20 23.56 -15.36
CA ASN A 52 3.84 23.98 -15.00
C ASN A 52 2.95 24.22 -16.23
N LYS A 53 3.50 24.72 -17.34
CA LYS A 53 2.76 24.82 -18.62
C LYS A 53 2.46 23.45 -19.22
N LEU A 54 3.41 22.52 -19.16
CA LEU A 54 3.29 21.19 -19.75
C LEU A 54 2.33 20.28 -18.96
N ARG A 55 2.33 20.39 -17.63
CA ARG A 55 1.64 19.46 -16.70
C ARG A 55 0.20 19.10 -17.10
N PRO A 56 -0.69 20.05 -17.46
CA PRO A 56 -2.07 19.71 -17.87
C PRO A 56 -2.15 18.85 -19.13
N GLU A 57 -1.10 18.86 -19.96
CA GLU A 57 -1.04 18.17 -21.25
C GLU A 57 -0.39 16.78 -21.16
N LEU A 58 0.25 16.45 -20.03
CA LEU A 58 0.95 15.17 -19.79
C LEU A 58 -0.04 14.05 -19.46
N SER A 59 -1.07 13.89 -20.28
CA SER A 59 -2.12 12.87 -20.16
C SER A 59 -1.87 11.62 -21.02
N GLY A 60 -0.82 11.63 -21.84
CA GLY A 60 -0.58 10.63 -22.88
C GLY A 60 -1.43 10.83 -24.15
N ALA A 61 -2.34 11.81 -24.21
CA ALA A 61 -3.24 11.99 -25.34
C ALA A 61 -2.62 12.75 -26.53
N SER A 62 -1.60 13.57 -26.27
CA SER A 62 -1.03 14.51 -27.24
C SER A 62 0.45 14.22 -27.51
N ALA A 63 0.86 14.37 -28.77
CA ALA A 63 2.26 14.23 -29.14
C ALA A 63 3.12 15.41 -28.65
N VAL A 64 4.40 15.20 -28.36
CA VAL A 64 5.34 16.26 -27.91
C VAL A 64 5.27 17.51 -28.78
N ALA A 65 5.21 17.36 -30.11
CA ALA A 65 5.10 18.48 -31.04
C ALA A 65 3.81 19.29 -30.86
N ALA A 66 2.66 18.61 -30.71
CA ALA A 66 1.37 19.24 -30.49
C ALA A 66 1.29 19.92 -29.11
N ILE A 67 1.89 19.31 -28.09
CA ILE A 67 2.01 19.92 -26.76
C ILE A 67 2.86 21.20 -26.86
N ALA A 68 4.01 21.14 -27.52
CA ALA A 68 4.92 22.28 -27.67
C ALA A 68 4.26 23.46 -28.39
N GLU A 69 3.49 23.20 -29.45
CA GLU A 69 2.69 24.22 -30.13
C GLU A 69 1.66 24.84 -29.17
N LYS A 70 0.91 24.01 -28.45
CA LYS A 70 -0.14 24.46 -27.51
C LYS A 70 0.41 25.33 -26.38
N VAL A 71 1.60 25.02 -25.87
CA VAL A 71 2.24 25.81 -24.80
C VAL A 71 3.15 26.94 -25.33
N ALA A 72 3.18 27.16 -26.64
CA ALA A 72 4.02 28.14 -27.33
C ALA A 72 5.52 28.01 -27.01
N GLU A 73 6.04 26.78 -27.03
CA GLU A 73 7.44 26.45 -26.74
C GLU A 73 8.11 25.69 -27.89
N ARG A 74 9.45 25.68 -27.91
CA ARG A 74 10.22 24.94 -28.91
C ARG A 74 10.10 23.42 -28.67
N PRO A 75 9.73 22.59 -29.66
CA PRO A 75 9.58 21.14 -29.48
C PRO A 75 10.82 20.45 -28.89
N ALA A 76 12.03 20.88 -29.28
CA ALA A 76 13.28 20.35 -28.74
C ALA A 76 13.45 20.64 -27.24
N ARG A 77 13.00 21.81 -26.76
CA ARG A 77 13.07 22.18 -25.34
C ARG A 77 12.09 21.35 -24.50
N VAL A 78 10.87 21.18 -25.02
CA VAL A 78 9.86 20.30 -24.39
C VAL A 78 10.37 18.86 -24.34
N ARG A 79 10.89 18.33 -25.45
CA ARG A 79 11.46 16.98 -25.49
C ARG A 79 12.60 16.79 -24.49
N ALA A 80 13.57 17.72 -24.46
CA ALA A 80 14.70 17.61 -23.55
C ALA A 80 14.28 17.54 -22.07
N LEU A 81 13.32 18.38 -21.65
CA LEU A 81 12.79 18.32 -20.29
C LEU A 81 12.06 16.99 -20.02
N LEU A 82 11.20 16.55 -20.95
CA LEU A 82 10.45 15.31 -20.76
C LEU A 82 11.35 14.06 -20.75
N GLU A 83 12.44 14.04 -21.53
CA GLU A 83 13.42 12.95 -21.50
C GLU A 83 14.22 12.93 -20.18
N GLN A 84 14.51 14.10 -19.58
CA GLN A 84 15.10 14.16 -18.24
C GLN A 84 14.12 13.64 -17.18
N LEU A 85 12.85 14.05 -17.27
CA LEU A 85 11.79 13.58 -16.37
C LEU A 85 11.46 12.09 -16.59
N GLU A 86 11.63 11.56 -17.80
CA GLU A 86 11.52 10.13 -18.08
C GLU A 86 12.64 9.34 -17.41
N LYS A 87 13.89 9.82 -17.51
CA LYS A 87 15.04 9.21 -16.83
C LYS A 87 14.87 9.19 -15.32
N ALA A 88 14.25 10.23 -14.76
CA ALA A 88 13.89 10.30 -13.34
C ALA A 88 12.58 9.56 -13.00
N GLY A 89 11.97 8.85 -13.95
CA GLY A 89 10.75 8.07 -13.75
C GLY A 89 9.46 8.88 -13.61
N VAL A 90 9.51 10.21 -13.53
CA VAL A 90 8.36 11.12 -13.37
C VAL A 90 7.40 11.08 -14.55
N VAL A 91 7.95 11.07 -15.76
CA VAL A 91 7.18 10.96 -17.00
C VAL A 91 7.40 9.58 -17.60
N SER A 92 6.39 9.03 -18.25
CA SER A 92 6.52 7.89 -19.14
C SER A 92 6.06 8.31 -20.52
N PHE A 93 6.74 7.86 -21.58
CA PHE A 93 6.14 7.95 -22.90
C PHE A 93 5.31 6.70 -23.13
N GLN A 94 4.04 6.90 -23.49
CA GLN A 94 3.19 5.78 -23.87
C GLN A 94 3.78 5.17 -25.13
N ALA A 95 4.39 4.00 -24.95
CA ALA A 95 4.73 3.19 -26.09
C ALA A 95 3.47 2.95 -26.92
N GLY A 96 3.58 3.09 -28.25
CA GLY A 96 2.60 2.50 -29.16
C GLY A 96 2.31 1.11 -28.62
N THR A 97 1.05 0.92 -28.23
CA THR A 97 0.57 -0.14 -27.33
C THR A 97 1.17 -1.50 -27.63
N ASN A 98 2.26 -1.87 -26.96
CA ASN A 98 2.69 -3.26 -26.92
C ASN A 98 1.94 -3.94 -25.77
N GLU A 99 0.61 -4.00 -25.86
CA GLU A 99 -0.25 -4.69 -24.89
C GLU A 99 0.14 -6.17 -24.73
N GLY A 100 0.84 -6.74 -25.71
CA GLY A 100 1.39 -8.09 -25.66
C GLY A 100 2.75 -8.23 -24.96
N ALA A 101 3.37 -7.14 -24.48
CA ALA A 101 4.59 -7.25 -23.68
C ALA A 101 4.25 -7.84 -22.31
N LEU A 102 4.80 -9.03 -22.03
CA LEU A 102 4.63 -9.71 -20.77
C LEU A 102 5.75 -9.34 -19.79
N MET A 103 5.41 -9.27 -18.51
CA MET A 103 6.34 -9.05 -17.40
C MET A 103 6.46 -10.34 -16.60
N SER A 104 7.66 -10.85 -16.38
CA SER A 104 7.85 -11.99 -15.49
C SER A 104 7.41 -11.65 -14.06
N GLY A 105 6.99 -12.63 -13.27
CA GLY A 105 6.60 -12.38 -11.89
C GLY A 105 7.76 -11.80 -11.03
N MET A 106 9.02 -12.12 -11.34
CA MET A 106 10.16 -11.50 -10.67
C MET A 106 10.38 -10.03 -11.04
N GLU A 107 10.19 -9.65 -12.31
CA GLU A 107 10.19 -8.23 -12.69
C GLU A 107 9.04 -7.47 -12.00
N PHE A 108 7.88 -8.11 -11.86
CA PHE A 108 6.77 -7.57 -11.08
C PHE A 108 7.14 -7.40 -9.61
N TYR A 109 7.75 -8.41 -8.98
CA TYR A 109 8.14 -8.36 -7.58
C TYR A 109 9.05 -7.15 -7.27
N GLU A 110 10.07 -6.91 -8.10
CA GLU A 110 10.97 -5.76 -7.92
C GLU A 110 10.25 -4.41 -8.14
N LEU A 111 9.32 -4.35 -9.10
CA LEU A 111 8.49 -3.18 -9.31
C LEU A 111 7.57 -2.93 -8.11
N HIS A 112 6.87 -3.97 -7.67
CA HIS A 112 5.95 -3.96 -6.53
C HIS A 112 6.65 -3.51 -5.25
N ARG A 113 7.83 -4.05 -4.93
CA ARG A 113 8.61 -3.68 -3.74
C ARG A 113 8.94 -2.19 -3.70
N ARG A 114 9.42 -1.61 -4.82
CA ARG A 114 9.70 -0.17 -4.90
C ARG A 114 8.45 0.67 -4.66
N HIS A 115 7.34 0.27 -5.25
CA HIS A 115 6.06 0.96 -5.07
C HIS A 115 5.54 0.87 -3.63
N CYS A 116 5.58 -0.33 -3.03
CA CYS A 116 5.11 -0.54 -1.66
C CYS A 116 5.95 0.22 -0.63
N ASN A 117 7.28 0.26 -0.79
CA ASN A 117 8.14 1.05 0.08
C ASN A 117 7.69 2.53 0.10
N ALA A 118 7.45 3.12 -1.07
CA ALA A 118 7.00 4.50 -1.17
C ALA A 118 5.59 4.72 -0.58
N TRP A 119 4.65 3.80 -0.85
CA TRP A 119 3.28 3.94 -0.32
C TRP A 119 3.20 3.72 1.20
N LEU A 120 4.11 2.93 1.76
CA LEU A 120 4.19 2.72 3.21
C LEU A 120 4.84 3.88 3.96
N GLU A 121 5.51 4.82 3.29
CA GLU A 121 6.08 6.01 3.96
C GLU A 121 5.03 6.76 4.76
N GLU A 122 3.87 7.05 4.16
CA GLU A 122 2.75 7.72 4.83
C GLU A 122 2.22 6.90 6.02
N VAL A 123 2.24 5.56 5.89
CA VAL A 123 1.83 4.66 6.96
C VAL A 123 2.81 4.76 8.14
N TYR A 124 4.12 4.75 7.88
CA TYR A 124 5.15 4.80 8.91
C TYR A 124 5.29 6.17 9.60
N VAL A 125 4.98 7.27 8.91
CA VAL A 125 5.00 8.62 9.50
C VAL A 125 3.65 9.05 10.09
N HIS A 126 2.68 8.16 10.14
CA HIS A 126 1.35 8.49 10.64
C HIS A 126 1.39 9.04 12.09
N PRO A 127 0.73 10.17 12.41
CA PRO A 127 0.84 10.85 13.72
C PRO A 127 0.45 9.97 14.92
N PHE A 128 -0.35 8.94 14.68
CA PHE A 128 -0.73 7.97 15.72
C PHE A 128 0.49 7.27 16.33
N TRP A 129 1.52 6.96 15.54
CA TRP A 129 2.73 6.29 16.04
C TRP A 129 3.49 7.16 17.02
N GLU A 130 3.65 8.47 16.72
CA GLU A 130 4.27 9.41 17.65
C GLU A 130 3.46 9.50 18.96
N LYS A 131 2.13 9.52 18.88
CA LYS A 131 1.29 9.56 20.09
C LYS A 131 1.53 8.34 20.97
N ILE A 132 1.60 7.14 20.38
CA ILE A 132 1.91 5.91 21.11
C ILE A 132 3.31 6.02 21.74
N THR A 133 4.35 6.25 20.94
CA THR A 133 5.74 6.16 21.41
C THR A 133 6.14 7.27 22.38
N THR A 134 5.44 8.40 22.38
CA THR A 134 5.69 9.52 23.32
C THR A 134 4.76 9.52 24.54
N GLY A 135 3.88 8.53 24.68
CA GLY A 135 2.94 8.46 25.81
C GLY A 135 1.76 9.43 25.73
N LYS A 136 1.51 10.04 24.57
CA LYS A 136 0.41 11.01 24.36
C LYS A 136 -0.91 10.33 23.96
N ALA A 137 -0.88 9.07 23.52
CA ALA A 137 -2.10 8.33 23.21
C ALA A 137 -2.89 8.02 24.50
N THR A 138 -4.20 8.14 24.43
CA THR A 138 -5.07 7.79 25.56
C THR A 138 -5.09 6.27 25.76
N ARG A 139 -5.47 5.83 26.96
CA ARG A 139 -5.70 4.40 27.25
C ARG A 139 -6.65 3.76 26.24
N ALA A 140 -7.71 4.46 25.85
CA ALA A 140 -8.68 3.95 24.88
C ALA A 140 -8.06 3.77 23.50
N GLN A 141 -7.18 4.68 23.06
CA GLN A 141 -6.47 4.55 21.79
C GLN A 141 -5.51 3.36 21.77
N VAL A 142 -4.77 3.13 22.85
CA VAL A 142 -3.84 1.99 22.96
C VAL A 142 -4.58 0.66 22.98
N LEU A 143 -5.64 0.55 23.78
CA LEU A 143 -6.46 -0.66 23.83
C LEU A 143 -7.29 -0.86 22.56
N GLY A 144 -7.75 0.24 21.95
CA GLY A 144 -8.44 0.24 20.67
C GLY A 144 -7.55 -0.32 19.56
N PHE A 145 -6.32 0.17 19.43
CA PHE A 145 -5.33 -0.40 18.51
C PHE A 145 -5.17 -1.92 18.66
N ALA A 146 -5.13 -2.41 19.90
CA ALA A 146 -5.01 -3.83 20.18
C ALA A 146 -6.22 -4.66 19.71
N PHE A 147 -7.43 -4.15 19.94
CA PHE A 147 -8.66 -4.79 19.47
C PHE A 147 -8.80 -4.75 17.96
N GLU A 148 -8.44 -3.63 17.33
CA GLU A 148 -8.52 -3.50 15.88
C GLU A 148 -7.47 -4.39 15.18
N LYS A 149 -6.25 -4.53 15.75
CA LYS A 149 -5.28 -5.55 15.30
C LYS A 149 -5.82 -6.96 15.47
N TYR A 150 -6.41 -7.30 16.62
CA TYR A 150 -7.04 -8.61 16.83
C TYR A 150 -8.09 -8.90 15.75
N HIS A 151 -9.00 -7.99 15.47
CA HIS A 151 -10.03 -8.19 14.45
C HIS A 151 -9.49 -8.32 13.03
N TYR A 152 -8.46 -7.55 12.70
CA TYR A 152 -7.78 -7.65 11.41
C TYR A 152 -7.10 -9.01 11.22
N ILE A 153 -6.31 -9.46 12.21
CA ILE A 153 -5.57 -10.73 12.14
C ILE A 153 -6.51 -11.94 12.22
N GLU A 154 -7.51 -11.89 13.10
CA GLU A 154 -8.54 -12.93 13.19
C GLU A 154 -9.27 -13.09 11.85
N ALA A 155 -9.47 -12.01 11.07
CA ALA A 155 -10.14 -12.09 9.78
C ALA A 155 -9.34 -12.78 8.67
N ALA A 156 -8.08 -13.18 8.92
CA ALA A 156 -7.24 -13.91 7.97
C ALA A 156 -7.97 -15.11 7.35
N PHE A 157 -8.76 -15.84 8.15
CA PHE A 157 -9.50 -16.99 7.66
C PHE A 157 -10.57 -16.64 6.62
N GLU A 158 -11.15 -15.44 6.67
CA GLU A 158 -12.23 -15.00 5.77
C GLU A 158 -11.70 -14.86 4.33
N HIS A 159 -10.57 -14.16 4.18
CA HIS A 159 -10.06 -13.76 2.87
C HIS A 159 -8.99 -14.71 2.32
N MET A 160 -8.10 -15.27 3.16
CA MET A 160 -7.02 -16.15 2.67
C MET A 160 -7.56 -17.48 2.11
N GLY A 161 -8.56 -18.07 2.76
CA GLY A 161 -9.22 -19.27 2.27
C GLY A 161 -9.89 -19.04 0.90
N THR A 162 -10.54 -17.88 0.75
CA THR A 162 -11.15 -17.46 -0.52
C THR A 162 -10.10 -17.25 -1.62
N ALA A 163 -8.97 -16.60 -1.31
CA ALA A 163 -7.88 -16.39 -2.25
C ALA A 163 -7.27 -17.72 -2.72
N ALA A 164 -7.06 -18.68 -1.81
CA ALA A 164 -6.57 -20.01 -2.13
C ALA A 164 -7.56 -20.79 -3.01
N ALA A 165 -8.86 -20.71 -2.72
CA ALA A 165 -9.89 -21.39 -3.50
C ALA A 165 -10.00 -20.88 -4.95
N ASN A 166 -9.73 -19.59 -5.17
CA ASN A 166 -9.76 -18.97 -6.51
C ASN A 166 -8.41 -19.00 -7.23
N ALA A 167 -7.37 -19.58 -6.61
CA ALA A 167 -6.02 -19.57 -7.15
C ALA A 167 -5.85 -20.47 -8.38
N THR A 168 -4.92 -20.13 -9.27
CA THR A 168 -4.47 -21.04 -10.31
C THR A 168 -3.63 -22.17 -9.70
N PRO A 169 -3.42 -23.29 -10.41
CA PRO A 169 -2.61 -24.41 -9.89
C PRO A 169 -1.20 -24.00 -9.43
N GLU A 170 -0.59 -22.99 -10.07
CA GLU A 170 0.74 -22.48 -9.72
C GLU A 170 0.73 -21.65 -8.42
N MET A 171 -0.37 -20.95 -8.14
CA MET A 171 -0.52 -20.08 -6.97
C MET A 171 -1.05 -20.81 -5.75
N MET A 172 -1.91 -21.82 -5.95
CA MET A 172 -2.61 -22.52 -4.87
C MET A 172 -1.67 -22.98 -3.74
N PRO A 173 -0.54 -23.67 -4.01
CA PRO A 173 0.32 -24.16 -2.93
C PRO A 173 0.86 -23.05 -2.02
N HIS A 174 1.12 -21.86 -2.57
CA HIS A 174 1.60 -20.70 -1.81
C HIS A 174 0.49 -20.14 -0.92
N LEU A 175 -0.70 -19.92 -1.48
CA LEU A 175 -1.84 -19.33 -0.77
C LEU A 175 -2.43 -20.27 0.29
N ALA A 176 -2.54 -21.57 -0.01
CA ALA A 176 -3.01 -22.53 0.98
C ALA A 176 -2.03 -22.73 2.13
N ARG A 177 -0.72 -22.73 1.85
CA ARG A 177 0.29 -22.75 2.91
C ARG A 177 0.13 -21.53 3.81
N HIS A 178 0.04 -20.33 3.22
CA HIS A 178 -0.10 -19.11 4.00
C HIS A 178 -1.41 -19.10 4.81
N PHE A 179 -2.52 -19.54 4.23
CA PHE A 179 -3.79 -19.71 4.96
C PHE A 179 -3.66 -20.63 6.18
N ILE A 180 -3.05 -21.81 6.02
CA ILE A 180 -2.88 -22.78 7.12
C ILE A 180 -2.04 -22.18 8.25
N GLU A 181 -0.99 -21.45 7.90
CA GLU A 181 -0.10 -20.79 8.84
C GLU A 181 -0.84 -19.69 9.63
N GLU A 182 -1.60 -18.83 8.95
CA GLU A 182 -2.26 -17.66 9.54
C GLU A 182 -3.58 -17.98 10.24
N TYR A 183 -4.20 -19.14 9.95
CA TYR A 183 -5.55 -19.50 10.42
C TYR A 183 -5.75 -19.36 11.94
N THR A 184 -4.70 -19.56 12.73
CA THR A 184 -4.74 -19.46 14.20
C THR A 184 -3.99 -18.26 14.77
N HIS A 185 -3.50 -17.33 13.94
CA HIS A 185 -2.72 -16.19 14.44
C HIS A 185 -3.55 -15.20 15.27
N GLY A 186 -4.87 -15.14 15.06
CA GLY A 186 -5.78 -14.35 15.91
C GLY A 186 -5.80 -14.80 17.37
N ASP A 187 -5.58 -16.09 17.65
CA ASP A 187 -5.47 -16.62 19.02
C ASP A 187 -4.25 -16.05 19.77
N ILE A 188 -3.19 -15.70 19.04
CA ILE A 188 -2.00 -15.06 19.63
C ILE A 188 -2.41 -13.71 20.23
N TYR A 189 -3.07 -12.85 19.44
CA TYR A 189 -3.56 -11.54 19.88
C TYR A 189 -4.60 -11.66 21.00
N ARG A 190 -5.55 -12.59 20.88
CA ARG A 190 -6.56 -12.86 21.90
C ARG A 190 -5.94 -13.24 23.23
N LYS A 191 -4.88 -14.06 23.24
CA LYS A 191 -4.14 -14.43 24.46
C LYS A 191 -3.58 -13.20 25.17
N GLY A 192 -3.08 -12.20 24.43
CA GLY A 192 -2.66 -10.91 24.98
C GLY A 192 -3.83 -10.13 25.58
N LEU A 193 -4.94 -9.99 24.84
CA LEU A 193 -6.13 -9.27 25.30
C LEU A 193 -6.75 -9.88 26.57
N ARG A 194 -6.67 -11.20 26.75
CA ARG A 194 -7.16 -11.91 27.95
C ARG A 194 -6.44 -11.51 29.25
N SER A 195 -5.31 -10.83 29.18
CA SER A 195 -4.70 -10.27 30.39
C SER A 195 -5.40 -9.01 30.90
N LEU A 196 -6.27 -8.41 30.09
CA LEU A 196 -6.93 -7.14 30.35
C LEU A 196 -8.46 -7.23 30.34
N PHE A 197 -9.01 -8.19 29.60
CA PHE A 197 -10.44 -8.35 29.41
C PHE A 197 -10.88 -9.81 29.59
N PRO A 198 -12.10 -10.04 30.08
CA PRO A 198 -12.74 -11.34 29.98
C PRO A 198 -12.82 -11.83 28.54
N ASP A 199 -12.67 -13.13 28.35
CA ASP A 199 -12.59 -13.77 27.04
C ASP A 199 -13.89 -13.63 26.22
N ASP A 200 -15.04 -13.67 26.90
CA ASP A 200 -16.36 -13.48 26.28
C ASP A 200 -16.56 -12.04 25.78
N VAL A 201 -16.00 -11.05 26.47
CA VAL A 201 -16.00 -9.64 26.06
C VAL A 201 -15.17 -9.45 24.79
N ILE A 202 -14.04 -10.16 24.69
CA ILE A 202 -13.17 -10.10 23.49
C ILE A 202 -13.89 -10.74 22.30
N LEU A 203 -14.45 -11.93 22.47
CA LEU A 203 -15.17 -12.62 21.39
C LEU A 203 -16.38 -11.86 20.87
N ARG A 204 -17.05 -11.10 21.73
CA ARG A 204 -18.23 -10.32 21.35
C ARG A 204 -17.87 -8.95 20.76
N SER A 205 -16.62 -8.50 20.86
CA SER A 205 -16.25 -7.16 20.40
C SER A 205 -16.48 -6.98 18.90
N GLN A 206 -16.71 -5.73 18.50
CA GLN A 206 -16.98 -5.35 17.12
C GLN A 206 -15.88 -4.43 16.60
N PRO A 207 -15.30 -4.72 15.42
CA PRO A 207 -14.29 -3.86 14.83
C PRO A 207 -14.87 -2.50 14.44
N LEU A 208 -14.02 -1.48 14.42
CA LEU A 208 -14.34 -0.19 13.81
C LEU A 208 -14.77 -0.36 12.34
N PRO A 209 -15.65 0.53 11.82
CA PRO A 209 -15.98 0.54 10.40
C PRO A 209 -14.74 0.65 9.50
N SER A 210 -13.69 1.37 9.92
CA SER A 210 -12.43 1.46 9.19
C SER A 210 -11.70 0.11 9.12
N THR A 211 -11.63 -0.63 10.22
CA THR A 211 -11.06 -1.98 10.26
C THR A 211 -11.87 -2.96 9.42
N ARG A 212 -13.21 -2.88 9.51
CA ARG A 212 -14.08 -3.70 8.66
C ARG A 212 -13.93 -3.34 7.18
N ALA A 213 -13.68 -2.07 6.84
CA ALA A 213 -13.40 -1.67 5.47
C ALA A 213 -12.12 -2.32 4.92
N LEU A 214 -11.04 -2.35 5.71
CA LEU A 214 -9.81 -3.08 5.36
C LEU A 214 -10.08 -4.57 5.12
N VAL A 215 -10.77 -5.23 6.05
CA VAL A 215 -11.13 -6.66 5.93
C VAL A 215 -12.03 -6.92 4.72
N ASN A 216 -13.01 -6.07 4.45
CA ASN A 216 -13.88 -6.20 3.29
C ASN A 216 -13.10 -6.02 1.98
N TYR A 217 -12.17 -5.07 1.93
CA TYR A 217 -11.32 -4.86 0.75
C TYR A 217 -10.43 -6.08 0.46
N LEU A 218 -9.88 -6.73 1.50
CA LEU A 218 -9.17 -8.00 1.39
C LEU A 218 -10.07 -9.10 0.83
N ASN A 219 -11.28 -9.26 1.37
CA ASN A 219 -12.27 -10.24 0.92
C ASN A 219 -12.67 -10.01 -0.55
N GLU A 220 -13.03 -8.79 -0.93
CA GLU A 220 -13.42 -8.43 -2.30
C GLU A 220 -12.29 -8.71 -3.30
N THR A 221 -11.05 -8.41 -2.90
CA THR A 221 -9.90 -8.66 -3.76
C THR A 221 -9.59 -10.15 -3.87
N ALA A 222 -9.66 -10.91 -2.78
CA ALA A 222 -9.49 -12.36 -2.75
C ALA A 222 -10.52 -13.08 -3.64
N GLN A 223 -11.75 -12.57 -3.70
CA GLN A 223 -12.80 -13.09 -4.59
C GLN A 223 -12.51 -12.79 -6.06
N ARG A 224 -11.88 -11.66 -6.35
CA ARG A 224 -11.70 -11.15 -7.72
C ARG A 224 -10.45 -11.68 -8.40
N ASN A 225 -9.32 -11.70 -7.71
CA ASN A 225 -8.02 -12.07 -8.29
C ASN A 225 -7.01 -12.43 -7.19
N SER A 226 -6.62 -13.71 -7.10
CA SER A 226 -5.70 -14.21 -6.09
C SER A 226 -4.28 -13.61 -6.19
N PHE A 227 -3.78 -13.32 -7.39
CA PHE A 227 -2.46 -12.70 -7.56
C PHE A 227 -2.46 -11.25 -7.06
N ALA A 228 -3.47 -10.48 -7.47
CA ALA A 228 -3.62 -9.09 -7.05
C ALA A 228 -3.85 -9.01 -5.53
N TYR A 229 -4.71 -9.88 -4.99
CA TYR A 229 -4.88 -10.05 -3.55
C TYR A 229 -3.55 -10.28 -2.84
N TYR A 230 -2.74 -11.23 -3.31
CA TYR A 230 -1.52 -11.58 -2.61
C TYR A 230 -0.46 -10.48 -2.70
N SER A 231 -0.49 -9.69 -3.77
CA SER A 231 0.30 -8.46 -3.89
C SER A 231 -0.10 -7.39 -2.86
N GLY A 232 -1.39 -7.27 -2.55
CA GLY A 232 -1.85 -6.41 -1.44
C GLY A 232 -1.48 -6.97 -0.07
N ASN A 233 -1.63 -8.29 0.12
CA ASN A 233 -1.27 -8.98 1.35
C ASN A 233 0.24 -8.86 1.66
N GLU A 234 1.11 -8.91 0.66
CA GLU A 234 2.54 -8.66 0.82
C GLU A 234 2.80 -7.27 1.41
N LEU A 235 2.08 -6.23 0.96
CA LEU A 235 2.23 -4.89 1.54
C LEU A 235 1.89 -4.88 3.04
N LEU A 236 0.89 -5.64 3.47
CA LEU A 236 0.57 -5.80 4.89
C LEU A 236 1.68 -6.53 5.64
N GLN A 237 2.19 -7.63 5.07
CA GLN A 237 3.29 -8.40 5.64
C GLN A 237 4.56 -7.55 5.80
N MET A 238 4.83 -6.63 4.88
CA MET A 238 5.94 -5.67 4.99
C MET A 238 5.83 -4.75 6.21
N THR A 239 4.62 -4.51 6.75
CA THR A 239 4.42 -3.70 7.96
C THR A 239 4.58 -4.49 9.26
N GLU A 240 4.46 -5.81 9.21
CA GLU A 240 4.50 -6.69 10.39
C GLU A 240 5.83 -7.48 10.48
N ASN A 241 6.47 -7.75 9.34
CA ASN A 241 7.72 -8.49 9.24
C ASN A 241 8.72 -7.74 8.34
N THR A 242 9.70 -7.12 8.97
CA THR A 242 10.56 -6.15 8.30
C THR A 242 11.72 -6.77 7.54
N GLY A 243 12.02 -8.07 7.72
CA GLY A 243 13.10 -8.80 7.03
C GLY A 243 14.53 -8.24 7.19
N ASP A 244 14.68 -7.09 7.84
CA ASP A 244 15.91 -6.32 8.04
C ASP A 244 16.10 -6.06 9.53
N GLN A 245 17.34 -6.26 10.00
CA GLN A 245 17.76 -6.05 11.38
C GLN A 245 17.54 -4.60 11.84
N SER A 246 17.75 -3.62 10.96
CA SER A 246 17.55 -2.20 11.31
C SER A 246 16.09 -1.86 11.61
N ALA A 247 15.18 -2.50 10.88
CA ALA A 247 13.75 -2.37 11.06
C ALA A 247 13.24 -3.25 12.21
N ALA A 248 13.91 -4.37 12.51
CA ALA A 248 13.67 -5.14 13.73
C ALA A 248 13.99 -4.32 14.99
N ASP A 249 15.06 -3.51 14.95
CA ASP A 249 15.40 -2.60 16.05
C ASP A 249 14.32 -1.52 16.24
N ALA A 250 13.79 -0.94 15.14
CA ALA A 250 12.70 0.03 15.21
C ALA A 250 11.39 -0.56 15.80
N VAL A 251 11.06 -1.82 15.46
CA VAL A 251 9.91 -2.53 16.04
C VAL A 251 10.12 -2.80 17.54
N ASN A 252 11.34 -3.16 17.95
CA ASN A 252 11.68 -3.32 19.36
C ASN A 252 11.58 -1.99 20.11
N ASP A 253 12.11 -0.90 19.55
CA ASP A 253 12.01 0.45 20.11
C ASP A 253 10.55 0.89 20.29
N PHE A 254 9.69 0.57 19.31
CA PHE A 254 8.25 0.83 19.40
C PHE A 254 7.61 0.10 20.59
N TYR A 255 7.86 -1.21 20.73
CA TYR A 255 7.30 -2.00 21.84
C TYR A 255 7.88 -1.59 23.20
N ASP A 256 9.16 -1.23 23.26
CA ASP A 256 9.78 -0.72 24.49
C ASP A 256 9.21 0.63 24.90
N ALA A 257 8.96 1.53 23.94
CA ALA A 257 8.24 2.77 24.17
C ALA A 257 6.81 2.51 24.67
N MET A 258 6.09 1.55 24.08
CA MET A 258 4.77 1.16 24.56
C MET A 258 4.80 0.64 26.00
N ARG A 259 5.72 -0.27 26.36
CA ARG A 259 5.87 -0.77 27.73
C ARG A 259 6.16 0.35 28.73
N LYS A 260 7.08 1.25 28.35
CA LYS A 260 7.46 2.40 29.18
C LYS A 260 6.27 3.32 29.47
N HIS A 261 5.47 3.64 28.45
CA HIS A 261 4.39 4.62 28.58
C HIS A 261 3.05 4.02 28.99
N TYR A 262 2.83 2.72 28.75
CA TYR A 262 1.58 2.01 29.02
C TYR A 262 1.84 0.65 29.70
N PRO A 263 2.43 0.60 30.89
CA PRO A 263 2.90 -0.65 31.52
C PRO A 263 1.78 -1.69 31.77
N TYR A 264 0.51 -1.28 31.77
CA TYR A 264 -0.60 -2.23 31.83
C TYR A 264 -0.71 -3.12 30.59
N THR A 265 -0.03 -2.82 29.48
CA THR A 265 -0.05 -3.60 28.24
C THR A 265 1.07 -4.62 28.12
N ASP A 266 1.91 -4.84 29.14
CA ASP A 266 3.09 -5.73 29.02
C ASP A 266 2.77 -7.09 28.40
N LYS A 267 1.77 -7.81 28.95
CA LYS A 267 1.33 -9.12 28.44
C LYS A 267 0.68 -9.06 27.05
N LEU A 268 0.08 -7.92 26.71
CA LEU A 268 -0.47 -7.69 25.38
C LEU A 268 0.67 -7.49 24.37
N ILE A 269 1.69 -6.71 24.71
CA ILE A 269 2.86 -6.50 23.87
C ILE A 269 3.62 -7.81 23.65
N ASP A 270 3.72 -8.66 24.68
CA ASP A 270 4.30 -10.00 24.54
C ASP A 270 3.60 -10.83 23.47
N SER A 271 2.28 -10.65 23.29
CA SER A 271 1.53 -11.32 22.22
C SER A 271 1.84 -10.76 20.84
N PHE A 272 2.03 -9.46 20.70
CA PHE A 272 2.40 -8.84 19.41
C PHE A 272 3.79 -9.30 18.97
N ILE A 273 4.74 -9.34 19.91
CA ILE A 273 6.08 -9.89 19.66
C ILE A 273 6.02 -11.37 19.31
N ALA A 274 5.15 -12.14 19.98
CA ALA A 274 4.98 -13.56 19.69
C ALA A 274 4.44 -13.79 18.26
N HIS A 275 3.53 -12.94 17.78
CA HIS A 275 3.06 -12.96 16.40
C HIS A 275 4.19 -12.66 15.42
N THR A 276 4.89 -11.53 15.58
CA THR A 276 6.03 -11.18 14.70
C THR A 276 7.07 -12.31 14.63
N ARG A 277 7.36 -12.97 15.75
CA ARG A 277 8.28 -14.12 15.79
C ARG A 277 7.72 -15.36 15.08
N ALA A 278 6.42 -15.60 15.15
CA ALA A 278 5.78 -16.70 14.42
C ALA A 278 5.93 -16.48 12.91
N ASP A 279 5.59 -15.29 12.40
CA ASP A 279 5.70 -14.94 10.97
C ASP A 279 7.16 -15.04 10.48
N GLN A 280 8.11 -14.56 11.28
CA GLN A 280 9.54 -14.67 10.97
C GLN A 280 10.00 -16.12 10.91
N ALA A 281 9.56 -16.97 11.84
CA ALA A 281 9.90 -18.39 11.85
C ALA A 281 9.31 -19.14 10.63
N LEU A 282 8.24 -18.62 10.05
CA LEU A 282 7.58 -19.15 8.85
C LEU A 282 8.13 -18.56 7.54
N GLU A 283 9.10 -17.64 7.64
CA GLU A 283 9.75 -16.96 6.53
C GLU A 283 8.77 -16.17 5.63
N HIS A 284 7.75 -15.56 6.24
CA HIS A 284 6.72 -14.82 5.51
C HIS A 284 7.26 -13.70 4.63
N GLN A 285 8.41 -13.11 4.98
CA GLN A 285 9.08 -12.09 4.16
C GLN A 285 9.45 -12.55 2.74
N ASP A 286 9.51 -13.85 2.49
CA ASP A 286 9.83 -14.43 1.19
C ASP A 286 8.61 -15.00 0.45
N ALA A 287 7.44 -15.06 1.09
CA ALA A 287 6.30 -15.83 0.61
C ALA A 287 5.75 -15.30 -0.72
N PHE A 288 5.59 -13.97 -0.86
CA PHE A 288 5.14 -13.38 -2.12
C PHE A 288 6.17 -13.49 -3.23
N ARG A 289 7.46 -13.37 -2.89
CA ARG A 289 8.56 -13.57 -3.85
C ARG A 289 8.55 -14.99 -4.43
N LEU A 290 8.30 -15.99 -3.59
CA LEU A 290 8.20 -17.39 -4.02
C LEU A 290 7.00 -17.62 -4.96
N MET A 291 5.85 -16.99 -4.69
CA MET A 291 4.73 -17.03 -5.64
C MET A 291 5.11 -16.34 -6.96
N CYS A 292 5.73 -15.16 -6.91
CA CYS A 292 6.16 -14.42 -8.10
C CYS A 292 7.13 -15.22 -8.99
N LYS A 293 7.96 -16.10 -8.42
CA LYS A 293 8.80 -17.03 -9.19
C LYS A 293 8.02 -18.13 -9.92
N SER A 294 6.83 -18.46 -9.43
CA SER A 294 6.07 -19.64 -9.84
C SER A 294 4.98 -19.31 -10.87
N VAL A 295 4.55 -18.05 -10.94
CA VAL A 295 3.48 -17.62 -11.86
C VAL A 295 3.97 -17.45 -13.30
N PRO A 296 3.09 -17.64 -14.30
CA PRO A 296 3.40 -17.29 -15.69
C PRO A 296 3.64 -15.77 -15.83
N PRO A 297 4.28 -15.33 -16.93
CA PRO A 297 4.42 -13.92 -17.23
C PRO A 297 3.08 -13.19 -17.28
N LEU A 298 3.03 -12.03 -16.64
CA LEU A 298 1.86 -11.19 -16.43
C LEU A 298 1.68 -10.22 -17.59
N THR A 299 0.42 -10.03 -17.97
CA THR A 299 0.03 -8.93 -18.86
C THR A 299 0.13 -7.59 -18.13
N ARG A 300 0.24 -6.51 -18.90
CA ARG A 300 0.19 -5.15 -18.35
C ARG A 300 -1.07 -4.87 -17.52
N ARG A 301 -2.20 -5.47 -17.90
CA ARG A 301 -3.46 -5.33 -17.16
C ARG A 301 -3.35 -5.95 -15.77
N GLU A 302 -2.80 -7.16 -15.66
CA GLU A 302 -2.60 -7.85 -14.39
C GLU A 302 -1.60 -7.12 -13.50
N VAL A 303 -0.49 -6.63 -14.07
CA VAL A 303 0.50 -5.80 -13.36
C VAL A 303 -0.17 -4.56 -12.77
N ASN A 304 -0.92 -3.80 -13.57
CA ASN A 304 -1.60 -2.60 -13.11
C ASN A 304 -2.66 -2.91 -12.05
N ASP A 305 -3.39 -4.00 -12.20
CA ASP A 305 -4.41 -4.43 -11.25
C ASP A 305 -3.80 -4.76 -9.88
N ALA A 306 -2.74 -5.56 -9.86
CA ALA A 306 -2.02 -5.92 -8.64
C ALA A 306 -1.39 -4.70 -7.95
N LEU A 307 -0.76 -3.79 -8.71
CA LEU A 307 -0.22 -2.55 -8.15
C LEU A 307 -1.32 -1.63 -7.59
N ASN A 308 -2.46 -1.51 -8.27
CA ASN A 308 -3.58 -0.73 -7.73
C ASN A 308 -4.13 -1.35 -6.45
N VAL A 309 -4.19 -2.69 -6.38
CA VAL A 309 -4.60 -3.37 -5.16
C VAL A 309 -3.66 -3.05 -4.00
N ALA A 310 -2.34 -3.18 -4.21
CA ALA A 310 -1.35 -2.87 -3.19
C ALA A 310 -1.44 -1.40 -2.76
N ARG A 311 -1.54 -0.44 -3.69
CA ARG A 311 -1.71 0.97 -3.33
C ARG A 311 -2.94 1.21 -2.47
N ASN A 312 -4.09 0.70 -2.90
CA ASN A 312 -5.33 0.87 -2.16
C ASN A 312 -5.26 0.15 -0.79
N MET A 313 -4.44 -0.90 -0.65
CA MET A 313 -4.18 -1.53 0.65
C MET A 313 -3.50 -0.55 1.61
N ALA A 314 -2.51 0.21 1.14
CA ALA A 314 -1.90 1.28 1.93
C ALA A 314 -2.91 2.37 2.33
N GLU A 315 -3.83 2.74 1.42
CA GLU A 315 -4.92 3.69 1.74
C GLU A 315 -5.86 3.13 2.82
N HIS A 316 -6.15 1.83 2.82
CA HIS A 316 -6.96 1.19 3.86
C HIS A 316 -6.21 1.08 5.20
N LEU A 317 -4.88 0.91 5.19
CA LEU A 317 -4.05 0.99 6.41
C LEU A 317 -4.08 2.40 7.01
N LEU A 318 -4.01 3.45 6.19
CA LEU A 318 -4.18 4.83 6.67
C LEU A 318 -5.56 5.03 7.30
N LEU A 319 -6.62 4.58 6.61
CA LEU A 319 -7.99 4.66 7.13
C LEU A 319 -8.17 3.87 8.45
N PHE A 320 -7.52 2.71 8.56
CA PHE A 320 -7.48 1.91 9.78
C PHE A 320 -6.88 2.71 10.93
N MET A 321 -5.71 3.33 10.73
CA MET A 321 -5.04 4.14 11.76
C MET A 321 -5.80 5.43 12.09
N ASP A 322 -6.32 6.15 11.09
CA ASP A 322 -7.14 7.34 11.28
C ASP A 322 -8.40 7.02 12.10
N GLY A 323 -9.03 5.88 11.80
CA GLY A 323 -10.19 5.39 12.52
C GLY A 323 -9.89 5.14 14.00
N ILE A 324 -8.77 4.48 14.31
CA ILE A 324 -8.33 4.23 15.68
C ILE A 324 -8.03 5.56 16.39
N ASP A 325 -7.20 6.41 15.80
CA ASP A 325 -6.77 7.66 16.41
C ASP A 325 -7.96 8.58 16.68
N THR A 326 -8.84 8.76 15.70
CA THR A 326 -9.99 9.67 15.78
C THR A 326 -11.09 9.13 16.69
N PHE A 327 -11.48 7.86 16.53
CA PHE A 327 -12.61 7.30 17.27
C PHE A 327 -12.28 7.20 18.77
N TYR A 328 -11.15 6.59 19.11
CA TYR A 328 -10.81 6.35 20.52
C TYR A 328 -10.27 7.58 21.25
N ALA A 329 -9.87 8.63 20.53
CA ALA A 329 -9.66 9.94 21.15
C ALA A 329 -10.97 10.53 21.70
N LYS A 330 -12.10 10.25 21.05
CA LYS A 330 -13.41 10.79 21.41
C LYS A 330 -14.21 9.86 22.33
N PHE A 331 -14.11 8.56 22.12
CA PHE A 331 -14.88 7.55 22.83
C PHE A 331 -13.97 6.65 23.64
N ALA A 332 -14.04 6.75 24.97
CA ALA A 332 -13.16 6.02 25.87
C ALA A 332 -13.51 4.53 26.04
N THR A 333 -14.66 4.09 25.51
CA THR A 333 -15.18 2.72 25.69
C THR A 333 -14.44 1.73 24.80
N VAL A 334 -13.76 0.77 25.44
CA VAL A 334 -13.05 -0.33 24.78
C VAL A 334 -13.29 -1.63 25.55
N PRO A 335 -13.62 -2.76 24.88
CA PRO A 335 -13.91 -2.85 23.45
C PRO A 335 -15.24 -2.19 23.07
N ARG A 336 -15.45 -2.04 21.76
CA ARG A 336 -16.79 -1.81 21.23
C ARG A 336 -17.56 -3.10 21.32
N LEU A 337 -18.68 -3.08 22.03
CA LEU A 337 -19.63 -4.20 22.08
C LEU A 337 -20.81 -3.93 21.15
N PRO A 338 -21.53 -4.97 20.71
CA PRO A 338 -22.81 -4.78 20.03
C PRO A 338 -23.71 -3.94 20.92
N CYS A 339 -24.46 -3.01 20.34
CA CYS A 339 -25.57 -2.40 21.06
C CYS A 339 -26.50 -3.54 21.49
N ASP A 340 -26.83 -3.66 22.77
CA ASP A 340 -27.89 -4.56 23.19
C ASP A 340 -29.16 -4.13 22.43
N PRO A 341 -29.72 -4.96 21.55
CA PRO A 341 -31.03 -4.68 21.03
C PRO A 341 -31.99 -4.89 22.20
N LEU A 342 -32.49 -3.78 22.75
CA LEU A 342 -33.50 -3.68 23.80
C LEU A 342 -32.98 -3.72 25.25
N SER A 343 -32.53 -2.55 25.72
CA SER A 343 -32.82 -2.10 27.09
C SER A 343 -33.62 -0.81 27.00
N GLU A 344 -34.90 -0.95 26.60
CA GLU A 344 -35.97 0.00 26.94
C GLU A 344 -36.76 -0.54 28.13
#